data_AF-A0A8J5VT09-F1
#
_entry.id   AF-A0A8J5VT09-F1
#
_cell.length_a   1.000
_cell.length_b   1.000
_cell.length_c   1.000
_cell.angle_alpha   90.00
_cell.angle_beta   90.00
_cell.angle_gamma   90.00
#
_symmetry.space_group_name_H-M   'P 1'
#
loop_
_entity.id
_entity.type
_entity.pdbx_description
1 polymer ?
#
loop_
_entity_poly.entity_id
_entity_poly.type
_entity_poly.pdbx_seq_one_letter_code
_entity_poly.pdbx_strand_id
1 'polypeptide(L)'
;MNGGEVGEGENGGGGESVTAAVGLDVLRKRMADFARERDWEQFHSPRNLLLALVGEVGELSEIFQWKGEVPKGLPGWDEAEKLHLGEELADVLLYLVRLSDMCGVDLGKAALRKLEINARKYPAGQCKGSSKKHTYYNNSCNVSGNDNATNHLTTSNAEHSNNSNGV
;
A
#
# COMPACT_ATOMS: atom_id res chain seq x y z
N MET A 1 -25.18 44.68 -53.61
CA MET A 1 -26.33 44.22 -52.80
C MET A 1 -26.17 42.73 -52.59
N ASN A 2 -26.32 42.33 -51.33
CA ASN A 2 -25.91 41.09 -50.70
C ASN A 2 -26.67 39.83 -51.13
N GLY A 3 -26.02 38.69 -50.86
CA GLY A 3 -26.63 37.43 -50.45
C GLY A 3 -25.81 36.25 -50.99
N GLY A 4 -25.13 35.42 -50.19
CA GLY A 4 -25.14 35.16 -48.75
C GLY A 4 -24.64 33.72 -48.57
N GLU A 5 -23.85 33.50 -47.52
CA GLU A 5 -22.83 32.46 -47.34
C GLU A 5 -23.27 30.99 -47.28
N VAL A 6 -22.25 30.15 -47.50
CA VAL A 6 -22.16 28.70 -47.30
C VAL A 6 -22.23 28.38 -45.80
N GLY A 7 -23.11 27.45 -45.42
CA GLY A 7 -23.18 26.89 -44.06
C GLY A 7 -22.30 25.65 -43.92
N GLU A 8 -21.28 25.76 -43.08
CA GLU A 8 -20.49 24.69 -42.46
C GLU A 8 -21.33 23.83 -41.50
N GLY A 9 -20.82 22.65 -41.10
CA GLY A 9 -21.28 22.02 -39.85
C GLY A 9 -21.19 20.50 -39.77
N GLU A 10 -19.97 19.99 -39.68
CA GLU A 10 -19.53 18.93 -38.75
C GLU A 10 -20.47 17.73 -38.48
N ASN A 11 -20.17 16.61 -39.15
CA ASN A 11 -20.65 15.29 -38.73
C ASN A 11 -19.77 14.82 -37.56
N GLY A 12 -20.28 15.02 -36.34
CA GLY A 12 -19.62 14.66 -35.08
C GLY A 12 -19.23 13.18 -35.04
N GLY A 13 -17.93 12.93 -35.19
CA GLY A 13 -17.33 11.63 -34.91
C GLY A 13 -17.48 11.32 -33.42
N GLY A 14 -18.24 10.27 -33.12
CA GLY A 14 -18.49 9.79 -31.78
C GLY A 14 -17.20 9.57 -30.99
N GLY A 15 -17.03 10.38 -29.94
CA GLY A 15 -16.04 10.13 -28.92
C GLY A 15 -16.44 8.91 -28.10
N GLU A 16 -15.92 7.75 -28.45
CA GLU A 16 -15.82 6.62 -27.51
C GLU A 16 -14.73 6.96 -26.47
N SER A 17 -15.10 7.77 -25.48
CA SER A 17 -14.35 7.91 -24.24
C SER A 17 -14.59 6.68 -23.36
N VAL A 18 -14.06 5.53 -23.78
CA VAL A 18 -13.85 4.41 -22.86
C VAL A 18 -12.74 4.87 -21.93
N THR A 19 -13.09 5.15 -20.68
CA THR A 19 -12.13 5.46 -19.61
C THR A 19 -11.17 4.28 -19.48
N ALA A 20 -10.02 4.35 -20.17
CA ALA A 20 -9.00 3.34 -20.09
C ALA A 20 -8.58 3.20 -18.62
N ALA A 21 -8.60 1.98 -18.09
CA ALA A 21 -8.14 1.70 -16.74
C ALA A 21 -6.73 2.29 -16.55
N VAL A 22 -6.58 3.20 -15.59
CA VAL A 22 -5.30 3.86 -15.34
C VAL A 22 -4.40 2.93 -14.53
N GLY A 23 -3.38 2.37 -15.18
CA GLY A 23 -2.38 1.52 -14.53
C GLY A 23 -1.23 2.32 -13.90
N LEU A 24 -0.50 1.71 -12.95
CA LEU A 24 0.66 2.33 -12.32
C LEU A 24 1.75 2.74 -13.33
N ASP A 25 1.93 1.97 -14.41
CA ASP A 25 2.85 2.33 -15.49
C ASP A 25 2.45 3.63 -16.22
N VAL A 26 1.14 3.87 -16.37
CA VAL A 26 0.62 5.10 -16.98
C VAL A 26 0.89 6.28 -16.06
N LEU A 27 0.63 6.14 -14.75
CA LEU A 27 0.92 7.17 -13.76
C LEU A 27 2.42 7.48 -13.70
N ARG A 28 3.28 6.45 -13.60
CA ARG A 28 4.74 6.60 -13.62
C ARG A 28 5.18 7.44 -14.81
N LYS A 29 4.73 7.08 -16.02
CA LYS A 29 5.11 7.78 -17.25
C LYS A 29 4.65 9.23 -17.23
N ARG A 30 3.38 9.48 -16.88
CA ARG A 30 2.84 10.86 -16.82
C ARG A 30 3.57 11.72 -15.80
N MET A 31 3.95 11.16 -14.65
CA MET A 31 4.72 11.89 -13.65
C MET A 31 6.15 12.20 -14.10
N ALA A 32 6.81 11.25 -14.77
CA ALA A 32 8.13 11.47 -15.35
C ALA A 32 8.10 12.56 -16.42
N ASP A 33 7.09 12.52 -17.31
CA ASP A 33 6.88 13.54 -18.33
C ASP A 33 6.63 14.91 -17.69
N PHE A 34 5.72 14.99 -16.70
CA PHE A 34 5.41 16.22 -15.97
C PHE A 34 6.63 16.84 -15.29
N ALA A 35 7.46 16.01 -14.65
CA ALA A 35 8.67 16.46 -13.96
C ALA A 35 9.73 16.97 -14.95
N ARG A 36 9.93 16.25 -16.06
CA ARG A 36 10.90 16.60 -17.10
C ARG A 36 10.53 17.89 -17.82
N GLU A 37 9.25 18.10 -18.12
CA GLU A 37 8.75 19.36 -18.72
C GLU A 37 9.06 20.59 -17.87
N ARG A 38 9.19 20.42 -16.56
CA ARG A 38 9.44 21.50 -15.59
C ARG A 38 10.89 21.56 -15.11
N ASP A 39 11.75 20.68 -15.62
CA ASP A 39 13.12 20.49 -15.14
C ASP A 39 13.19 20.22 -13.62
N TRP A 40 12.18 19.54 -13.08
CA TRP A 40 12.05 19.24 -11.65
C TRP A 40 12.79 17.98 -11.22
N GLU A 41 13.33 17.22 -12.17
CA GLU A 41 14.06 15.99 -11.86
C GLU A 41 15.27 16.24 -10.94
N GLN A 42 15.88 17.44 -11.00
CA GLN A 42 16.96 17.87 -10.11
C GLN A 42 16.56 17.89 -8.61
N PHE A 43 15.27 18.09 -8.30
CA PHE A 43 14.76 18.12 -6.93
C PHE A 43 14.25 16.75 -6.45
N HIS A 44 14.06 15.80 -7.37
CA HIS A 44 13.48 14.47 -7.14
C HIS A 44 14.51 13.42 -6.68
N SER A 45 15.30 13.75 -5.65
CA SER A 45 16.07 12.70 -4.96
C SER A 45 15.14 11.75 -4.20
N PRO A 46 15.47 10.45 -4.03
CA PRO A 46 14.64 9.51 -3.28
C PRO A 46 14.29 9.98 -1.87
N ARG A 47 15.23 10.66 -1.20
CA ARG A 47 14.99 11.23 0.14
C ARG A 47 13.94 12.33 0.09
N ASN A 48 14.02 13.25 -0.87
CA ASN A 48 13.08 14.37 -0.96
C ASN A 48 11.67 13.87 -1.29
N LEU A 49 11.55 12.90 -2.21
CA LEU A 49 10.28 12.27 -2.55
C LEU A 49 9.66 11.52 -1.37
N LEU A 50 10.48 10.85 -0.55
CA LEU A 50 10.02 10.22 0.68
C LEU A 50 9.49 11.26 1.69
N LEU A 51 10.18 12.39 1.84
CA LEU A 51 9.72 13.44 2.76
C LEU A 51 8.44 14.10 2.27
N ALA A 52 8.30 14.34 0.96
CA ALA A 52 7.05 14.82 0.37
C ALA A 52 5.91 13.83 0.61
N LEU A 53 6.12 12.53 0.35
CA LEU A 53 5.15 11.48 0.65
C LEU A 53 4.69 11.49 2.12
N VAL A 54 5.60 11.73 3.07
CA VAL A 54 5.24 11.84 4.49
C VAL A 54 4.38 13.08 4.75
N GLY A 55 4.63 14.18 4.05
CA GLY A 55 3.80 15.39 4.06
C GLY A 55 2.36 15.07 3.64
N GLU A 56 2.16 14.46 2.48
CA GLU A 56 0.82 14.11 1.97
C GLU A 56 0.09 13.10 2.87
N VAL A 57 0.82 12.17 3.51
CA VAL A 57 0.22 11.29 4.53
C VAL A 57 -0.23 12.09 5.75
N GLY A 58 0.48 13.16 6.10
CA GLY A 58 0.08 14.13 7.11
C GLY A 58 -1.21 14.85 6.74
N GLU A 59 -1.28 15.43 5.55
CA GLU A 59 -2.48 16.11 5.03
C GLU A 59 -3.69 15.17 4.97
N LEU A 60 -3.50 13.95 4.45
CA LEU A 60 -4.51 12.89 4.51
C LEU A 60 -4.96 12.59 5.95
N SER A 61 -4.04 12.61 6.92
CA SER A 61 -4.37 12.36 8.33
C SER A 61 -5.17 13.51 8.95
N GLU A 62 -4.90 14.76 8.54
CA GLU A 62 -5.61 15.95 9.03
C GLU A 62 -7.11 15.92 8.72
N ILE A 63 -7.50 15.28 7.61
CA ILE A 63 -8.91 15.06 7.25
C ILE A 63 -9.65 14.26 8.33
N PHE A 64 -8.97 13.28 8.95
CA PHE A 64 -9.57 12.38 9.94
C PHE A 64 -9.33 12.78 11.39
N GLN A 65 -8.38 13.69 11.66
CA GLN A 65 -7.86 13.93 13.02
C GLN A 65 -8.92 14.27 14.08
N TRP A 66 -10.02 14.92 13.67
CA TRP A 66 -11.14 15.32 14.56
C TRP A 66 -12.43 14.55 14.28
N LYS A 67 -12.41 13.60 13.34
CA LYS A 67 -13.53 12.69 13.09
C LYS A 67 -13.42 11.56 14.13
N GLY A 68 -14.51 11.23 14.81
CA GLY A 68 -14.57 10.06 15.70
C GLY A 68 -14.46 8.76 14.91
N GLU A 69 -15.22 7.73 15.28
CA GLU A 69 -15.31 6.55 14.42
C GLU A 69 -15.91 6.91 13.06
N VAL A 70 -15.16 6.69 11.97
CA VAL A 70 -15.62 6.96 10.60
C VAL A 70 -16.16 5.66 9.98
N PRO A 71 -17.47 5.55 9.74
CA PRO A 71 -18.05 4.35 9.14
C PRO A 71 -17.70 4.23 7.65
N LYS A 72 -17.71 2.98 7.17
CA LYS A 72 -17.50 2.66 5.75
C LYS A 72 -18.50 3.42 4.88
N GLY A 73 -18.02 3.99 3.77
CA GLY A 73 -18.85 4.72 2.82
C GLY A 73 -19.07 6.19 3.18
N LEU A 74 -18.49 6.66 4.29
CA LEU A 74 -18.46 8.08 4.68
C LEU A 74 -19.86 8.74 4.72
N PRO A 75 -20.89 8.10 5.33
CA PRO A 75 -22.20 8.74 5.49
C PRO A 75 -22.06 10.05 6.27
N GLY A 76 -22.75 11.08 5.78
CA GLY A 76 -22.71 12.43 6.37
C GLY A 76 -21.52 13.28 5.94
N TRP A 77 -20.62 12.76 5.10
CA TRP A 77 -19.60 13.58 4.45
C TRP A 77 -20.20 14.26 3.23
N ASP A 78 -19.93 15.55 3.07
CA ASP A 78 -20.31 16.28 1.87
C ASP A 78 -19.38 15.97 0.69
N GLU A 79 -19.73 16.46 -0.49
CA GLU A 79 -18.96 16.18 -1.70
C GLU A 79 -17.60 16.89 -1.71
N ALA A 80 -17.46 18.02 -1.02
CA ALA A 80 -16.18 18.72 -0.91
C ALA A 80 -15.21 17.93 -0.02
N GLU A 81 -15.68 17.38 1.09
CA GLU A 81 -14.88 16.51 1.98
C GLU A 81 -14.42 15.24 1.25
N LYS A 82 -15.29 14.62 0.45
CA LYS A 82 -14.94 13.44 -0.34
C LYS A 82 -13.96 13.76 -1.47
N LEU A 83 -14.12 14.93 -2.10
CA LEU A 83 -13.21 15.40 -3.13
C LEU A 83 -11.81 15.61 -2.53
N HIS A 84 -11.72 16.36 -1.42
CA HIS A 84 -10.47 16.61 -0.72
C HIS A 84 -9.80 15.30 -0.26
N LEU A 85 -10.57 14.36 0.30
CA LEU A 85 -10.05 13.02 0.60
C LEU A 85 -9.49 12.31 -0.64
N GLY A 86 -10.15 12.45 -1.78
CA GLY A 86 -9.70 11.89 -3.05
C GLY A 86 -8.39 12.51 -3.54
N GLU A 87 -8.21 13.82 -3.35
CA GLU A 87 -6.99 14.56 -3.69
C GLU A 87 -5.81 14.07 -2.83
N GLU A 88 -5.95 14.04 -1.51
CA GLU A 88 -4.87 13.59 -0.61
C GLU A 88 -4.49 12.10 -0.82
N LEU A 89 -5.48 11.25 -1.09
CA LEU A 89 -5.23 9.85 -1.46
C LEU A 89 -4.47 9.75 -2.79
N ALA A 90 -4.77 10.62 -3.75
CA ALA A 90 -4.08 10.66 -5.03
C ALA A 90 -2.64 11.16 -4.86
N ASP A 91 -2.39 12.18 -4.04
CA ASP A 91 -1.06 12.72 -3.81
C ASP A 91 -0.13 11.69 -3.15
N VAL A 92 -0.63 10.98 -2.12
CA VAL A 92 0.10 9.83 -1.52
C VAL A 92 0.44 8.77 -2.58
N LEU A 93 -0.50 8.42 -3.46
CA LEU A 93 -0.26 7.46 -4.54
C LEU A 93 0.79 7.96 -5.53
N LEU A 94 0.68 9.21 -5.97
CA LEU A 94 1.57 9.80 -6.97
C LEU A 94 3.00 9.87 -6.45
N TYR A 95 3.23 10.38 -5.23
CA TYR A 95 4.58 10.38 -4.66
C TYR A 95 5.14 8.98 -4.45
N LEU A 96 4.32 8.00 -4.06
CA LEU A 96 4.77 6.62 -3.93
C LEU A 96 5.19 6.03 -5.29
N VAL A 97 4.42 6.29 -6.35
CA VAL A 97 4.75 5.88 -7.72
C VAL A 97 6.07 6.54 -8.16
N ARG A 98 6.22 7.85 -7.99
CA ARG A 98 7.45 8.56 -8.39
C ARG A 98 8.66 8.13 -7.57
N LEU A 99 8.50 7.90 -6.28
CA LEU A 99 9.56 7.36 -5.42
C LEU A 99 9.99 5.97 -5.91
N SER A 100 9.04 5.10 -6.25
CA SER A 100 9.36 3.76 -6.78
C SER A 100 10.13 3.81 -8.09
N ASP A 101 9.76 4.73 -8.99
CA ASP A 101 10.43 4.99 -10.26
C ASP A 101 11.88 5.42 -10.04
N MET A 102 12.11 6.42 -9.18
CA MET A 102 13.45 6.89 -8.83
C MET A 102 14.31 5.85 -8.13
N CYS A 103 13.70 4.85 -7.49
CA CYS A 103 14.41 3.74 -6.86
C CYS A 103 14.58 2.52 -7.77
N GLY A 104 14.08 2.56 -9.01
CA GLY A 104 14.11 1.41 -9.94
C GLY A 104 13.25 0.22 -9.49
N VAL A 105 12.19 0.47 -8.72
CA VAL A 105 11.30 -0.56 -8.19
C VAL A 105 10.02 -0.63 -9.01
N ASP A 106 9.74 -1.80 -9.57
CA ASP A 106 8.43 -2.11 -10.15
C ASP A 106 7.39 -2.27 -9.02
N LEU A 107 6.69 -1.17 -8.72
CA LEU A 107 5.73 -1.09 -7.62
C LEU A 107 4.57 -2.08 -7.77
N GLY A 108 4.07 -2.27 -9.00
CA GLY A 108 3.00 -3.22 -9.29
C GLY A 108 3.41 -4.66 -8.97
N LYS A 109 4.57 -5.10 -9.47
CA LYS A 109 5.11 -6.43 -9.14
C LYS A 109 5.43 -6.55 -7.64
N ALA A 110 5.95 -5.50 -7.01
CA ALA A 110 6.23 -5.51 -5.57
C ALA A 110 4.97 -5.68 -4.73
N ALA A 111 3.88 -4.99 -5.07
CA ALA A 111 2.59 -5.10 -4.41
C ALA A 111 2.00 -6.52 -4.54
N LEU A 112 2.02 -7.10 -5.75
CA LEU A 112 1.54 -8.47 -5.99
C LEU A 112 2.32 -9.51 -5.15
N ARG A 113 3.66 -9.45 -5.18
CA ARG A 113 4.50 -10.32 -4.33
C ARG A 113 4.18 -10.14 -2.85
N LYS A 114 3.93 -8.90 -2.40
CA LYS A 114 3.61 -8.62 -1.00
C LYS A 114 2.25 -9.20 -0.60
N LEU A 115 1.26 -9.18 -1.48
CA LEU A 115 -0.04 -9.81 -1.26
C LEU A 115 0.10 -11.32 -1.09
N GLU A 116 0.89 -12.00 -1.92
CA GLU A 116 1.15 -13.43 -1.78
C GLU A 116 1.81 -13.78 -0.44
N ILE A 117 2.81 -12.99 -0.03
CA ILE A 117 3.47 -13.14 1.27
C ILE A 117 2.46 -12.94 2.41
N ASN A 118 1.60 -11.92 2.31
CA ASN A 118 0.58 -11.64 3.32
C ASN A 118 -0.48 -12.76 3.39
N ALA A 119 -0.89 -13.33 2.26
CA ALA A 119 -1.85 -14.44 2.21
C ALA A 119 -1.30 -15.70 2.91
N ARG A 120 0.01 -15.98 2.76
CA ARG A 120 0.68 -17.07 3.50
C ARG A 120 0.78 -16.76 5.00
N LYS A 121 1.06 -15.49 5.34
CA LYS A 121 1.13 -15.02 6.73
C LYS A 121 -0.23 -14.97 7.43
N TYR A 122 -1.33 -14.85 6.69
CA TYR A 122 -2.68 -14.79 7.25
C TYR A 122 -3.62 -15.72 6.49
N PRO A 123 -3.54 -17.05 6.72
CA PRO A 123 -4.38 -18.01 6.01
C PRO A 123 -5.87 -17.76 6.29
N ALA A 124 -6.70 -17.74 5.24
CA ALA A 124 -8.12 -17.43 5.36
C ALA A 124 -8.86 -18.36 6.33
N GLY A 125 -8.50 -19.64 6.40
CA GLY A 125 -9.09 -20.62 7.32
C GLY A 125 -8.77 -20.36 8.80
N GLN A 126 -7.73 -19.59 9.10
CA GLN A 126 -7.29 -19.30 10.47
C GLN A 126 -7.63 -17.86 10.89
N CYS A 127 -7.73 -16.93 9.93
CA CYS A 127 -7.89 -15.50 10.19
C CYS A 127 -9.30 -14.94 9.90
N LYS A 128 -10.29 -15.77 9.54
CA LYS A 128 -11.64 -15.31 9.19
C LYS A 128 -12.28 -14.58 10.38
N GLY A 129 -12.47 -13.27 10.27
CA GLY A 129 -13.08 -12.44 11.31
C GLY A 129 -12.14 -12.01 12.46
N SER A 130 -10.82 -12.24 12.35
CA SER A 130 -9.86 -11.83 13.38
C SER A 130 -8.61 -11.15 12.80
N SER A 131 -8.31 -9.94 13.26
CA SER A 131 -7.11 -9.17 12.90
C SER A 131 -5.90 -9.44 13.83
N LYS A 132 -5.97 -10.49 14.66
CA LYS A 132 -4.89 -10.85 15.59
C LYS A 132 -3.58 -11.08 14.82
N LYS A 133 -2.48 -10.53 15.35
CA LYS A 133 -1.15 -10.63 14.74
C LYS A 133 -0.73 -12.09 14.53
N HIS A 134 0.02 -12.34 13.44
CA HIS A 134 0.53 -13.64 13.01
C HIS A 134 1.20 -14.50 14.10
N THR A 135 1.77 -13.87 15.13
CA THR A 135 2.40 -14.56 16.27
C THR A 135 1.48 -15.59 16.93
N TYR A 136 0.16 -15.49 16.74
CA TYR A 136 -0.82 -16.44 17.27
C TYR A 136 -0.99 -17.74 16.45
N TYR A 137 -0.71 -17.73 15.14
CA TYR A 137 -1.02 -18.86 14.24
C TYR A 137 0.12 -19.88 14.10
N ASN A 138 1.37 -19.47 14.38
CA ASN A 138 2.53 -20.37 14.35
C ASN A 138 2.58 -21.37 15.54
N ASN A 139 1.71 -21.23 16.54
CA ASN A 139 1.74 -22.07 17.75
C ASN A 139 0.79 -23.27 17.73
N SER A 140 0.01 -23.46 16.65
CA SER A 140 -1.06 -24.48 16.58
C SER A 140 -0.71 -25.70 15.72
N CYS A 141 0.46 -25.72 15.06
CA CYS A 141 0.79 -26.74 14.06
C CYS A 141 1.77 -27.83 14.56
N ASN A 142 2.00 -27.98 15.86
CA ASN A 142 2.95 -28.97 16.36
C ASN A 142 2.45 -29.78 17.56
N VAL A 143 1.28 -30.42 17.44
CA VAL A 143 0.93 -31.58 18.26
C VAL A 143 0.08 -32.54 17.43
N SER A 144 0.70 -33.61 16.93
CA SER A 144 0.19 -35.00 16.95
C SER A 144 0.93 -35.82 15.91
N GLY A 145 1.79 -36.73 16.38
CA GLY A 145 2.34 -37.80 15.55
C GLY A 145 3.82 -38.05 15.80
N ASN A 146 4.15 -38.74 16.91
CA ASN A 146 4.89 -39.99 16.78
C ASN A 146 4.87 -40.78 18.10
N ASP A 147 3.99 -41.77 18.18
CA ASP A 147 4.13 -42.90 19.08
C ASP A 147 5.06 -43.92 18.39
N ASN A 148 6.30 -44.10 18.87
CA ASN A 148 6.92 -45.43 18.98
C ASN A 148 8.31 -45.43 19.63
N ALA A 149 8.36 -46.10 20.79
CA ALA A 149 9.27 -47.19 21.16
C ALA A 149 10.80 -46.96 21.26
N THR A 150 11.27 -47.01 22.53
CA THR A 150 12.39 -47.81 23.07
C THR A 150 13.79 -47.71 22.44
N ASN A 151 14.83 -47.30 23.20
CA ASN A 151 15.58 -48.15 24.14
C ASN A 151 16.85 -47.45 24.70
N HIS A 152 17.12 -47.68 26.01
CA HIS A 152 18.43 -47.95 26.67
C HIS A 152 19.52 -46.84 26.66
N LEU A 153 20.32 -46.52 27.70
CA LEU A 153 20.45 -46.76 29.14
C LEU A 153 21.73 -45.97 29.55
N THR A 154 21.79 -45.45 30.80
CA THR A 154 23.00 -45.11 31.60
C THR A 154 23.93 -43.98 31.10
N THR A 155 24.56 -43.11 31.92
CA THR A 155 24.88 -43.09 33.36
C THR A 155 25.31 -41.67 33.79
N SER A 156 24.97 -41.32 35.05
CA SER A 156 25.86 -40.77 36.10
C SER A 156 26.39 -39.33 36.07
N ASN A 157 25.97 -38.59 37.11
CA ASN A 157 26.73 -37.69 38.01
C ASN A 157 27.39 -36.43 37.40
N ALA A 158 27.51 -35.28 38.06
CA ALA A 158 27.44 -34.95 39.48
C ALA A 158 27.04 -33.47 39.64
N GLU A 159 26.48 -33.19 40.81
CA GLU A 159 26.30 -31.90 41.44
C GLU A 159 27.61 -31.09 41.50
N HIS A 160 27.53 -29.76 41.44
CA HIS A 160 28.30 -28.83 42.29
C HIS A 160 27.62 -27.45 42.33
N SER A 161 26.81 -27.28 43.37
CA SER A 161 26.72 -26.15 44.29
C SER A 161 27.37 -24.80 43.96
N ASN A 162 26.57 -23.75 44.23
CA ASN A 162 26.90 -22.58 45.07
C ASN A 162 27.65 -21.38 44.46
N ASN A 163 26.91 -20.27 44.30
CA ASN A 163 26.78 -19.17 45.29
C ASN A 163 26.95 -17.75 44.71
N SER A 164 25.86 -16.99 44.83
CA SER A 164 25.69 -15.64 45.38
C SER A 164 26.60 -14.44 45.03
N ASN A 165 25.91 -13.30 45.09
CA ASN A 165 26.29 -11.88 45.19
C ASN A 165 26.37 -11.17 43.83
N GLY A 166 25.58 -10.14 43.53
CA GLY A 166 24.90 -9.18 44.40
C GLY A 166 25.53 -7.81 44.16
N VAL A 167 24.85 -6.96 43.37
CA VAL A 167 24.46 -5.54 43.58
C VAL A 167 23.49 -5.22 42.46
#